data_AF-A0A968NP68-F1
#
_entry.id   AF-A0A968NP68-F1
#
_cell.length_a   1.000
_cell.length_b   1.000
_cell.length_c   1.000
_cell.angle_alpha   90.00
_cell.angle_beta   90.00
_cell.angle_gamma   90.00
#
_symmetry.space_group_name_H-M   'P 1'
#
loop_
_entity.id
_entity.type
_entity.pdbx_description
1 polymer ?
#
loop_
_entity_poly.entity_id
_entity_poly.type
_entity_poly.pdbx_seq_one_letter_code
_entity_poly.pdbx_strand_id
1 'polypeptide(L)'
;MVVLAYVALIVFIIFSEVIRVKENKFDFLLYFNIMFCLMYAFPGFAIAANLSGQGTEHSLGVTVNTSDIQLLLAIYIGYFLIIIGFDSNSAKKYGKLLNIQWRNDNIIFCIALFLVIISGISTHLYGSQFGGVLNAMSQATQIRNNTAEQVGALAFIRHFMFLSYLASYILASFLYSRKLKKYKLLICTAFVISIINSVISATTTGGRAHLIFYFLMFMLGYIIISKKIPMLFLIYLLIPSVLFVCMENYFFLV
;
A
#
# COMPACT_ATOMS: atom_id res chain seq x y z
N MET A 1 -21.72 -1.94 20.49
CA MET A 1 -21.99 -0.67 19.76
C MET A 1 -20.93 -0.36 18.71
N VAL A 2 -19.64 -0.37 19.06
CA VAL A 2 -18.53 -0.12 18.10
C VAL A 2 -18.50 -1.08 16.91
N VAL A 3 -18.70 -2.39 17.14
CA VAL A 3 -18.79 -3.41 16.08
C VAL A 3 -19.87 -3.08 15.05
N LEU A 4 -21.07 -2.72 15.52
CA LEU A 4 -22.19 -2.35 14.65
C LEU A 4 -21.87 -1.10 13.83
N ALA A 5 -21.13 -0.14 14.39
CA ALA A 5 -20.70 1.05 13.66
C ALA A 5 -19.71 0.71 12.53
N TYR A 6 -18.77 -0.21 12.75
CA TYR A 6 -17.89 -0.66 11.66
C TYR A 6 -18.67 -1.42 10.57
N VAL A 7 -19.60 -2.30 10.96
CA VAL A 7 -20.48 -3.00 10.00
C VAL A 7 -21.32 -2.00 9.20
N ALA A 8 -21.92 -1.01 9.87
CA ALA A 8 -22.70 0.04 9.22
C ALA A 8 -21.85 0.83 8.21
N LEU A 9 -20.59 1.14 8.55
CA LEU A 9 -19.67 1.82 7.64
C LEU A 9 -19.32 0.95 6.42
N ILE A 10 -19.01 -0.33 6.62
CA ILE A 10 -18.72 -1.27 5.51
C ILE A 10 -19.93 -1.40 4.59
N VAL A 11 -21.13 -1.58 5.15
CA VAL A 11 -22.38 -1.66 4.39
C VAL A 11 -22.64 -0.35 3.64
N PHE A 12 -22.43 0.80 4.27
CA PHE A 12 -22.54 2.11 3.63
C PHE A 12 -21.57 2.26 2.46
N ILE A 13 -20.30 1.86 2.62
CA ILE A 13 -19.30 1.87 1.56
C ILE A 13 -19.76 1.01 0.38
N ILE A 14 -20.20 -0.22 0.65
CA ILE A 14 -20.67 -1.14 -0.40
C ILE A 14 -21.90 -0.57 -1.11
N PHE A 15 -22.88 -0.07 -0.35
CA PHE A 15 -24.13 0.47 -0.89
C PHE A 15 -23.89 1.72 -1.73
N SER A 16 -23.09 2.66 -1.21
CA SER A 16 -22.70 3.87 -1.95
C SER A 16 -21.97 3.50 -3.25
N GLU A 17 -21.08 2.52 -3.23
CA GLU A 17 -20.33 2.09 -4.41
C GLU A 17 -21.17 1.36 -5.47
N VAL A 18 -22.28 0.73 -5.06
CA VAL A 18 -23.24 0.08 -5.97
C VAL A 18 -24.17 1.11 -6.63
N ILE A 19 -24.61 2.13 -5.88
CA ILE A 19 -25.56 3.14 -6.39
C ILE A 19 -24.87 4.24 -7.19
N ARG A 20 -23.60 4.52 -6.89
CA ARG A 20 -22.85 5.60 -7.52
C ARG A 20 -22.75 5.42 -9.03
N VAL A 21 -23.09 6.46 -9.77
CA VAL A 21 -22.86 6.55 -11.22
C VAL A 21 -21.36 6.76 -11.46
N LYS A 22 -20.71 5.79 -12.10
CA LYS A 22 -19.27 5.81 -12.36
C LYS A 22 -19.01 6.21 -13.80
N GLU A 23 -18.06 7.12 -14.02
CA GLU A 23 -17.59 7.45 -15.37
C GLU A 23 -16.88 6.26 -16.03
N ASN A 24 -16.20 5.43 -15.22
CA ASN A 24 -15.55 4.20 -15.64
C ASN A 24 -15.92 3.06 -14.68
N LYS A 25 -15.92 1.81 -15.17
CA LYS A 25 -16.15 0.62 -14.31
C LYS A 25 -15.19 0.58 -13.11
N PHE A 26 -13.99 1.13 -13.29
CA PHE A 26 -12.98 1.32 -12.25
C PHE A 26 -12.55 2.77 -12.25
N ASP A 27 -12.70 3.42 -11.11
CA ASP A 27 -12.20 4.77 -10.87
C ASP A 27 -11.50 4.85 -9.52
N PHE A 28 -10.98 6.04 -9.22
CA PHE A 28 -10.21 6.27 -8.01
C PHE A 28 -11.03 6.05 -6.73
N LEU A 29 -12.33 6.38 -6.74
CA LEU A 29 -13.17 6.25 -5.56
C LEU A 29 -13.50 4.78 -5.24
N LEU A 30 -13.69 3.93 -6.26
CA LEU A 30 -13.77 2.49 -6.07
C LEU A 30 -12.50 1.94 -5.39
N TYR A 31 -11.33 2.35 -5.89
CA TYR A 31 -10.05 1.94 -5.31
C TYR A 31 -9.90 2.40 -3.87
N PHE A 32 -10.23 3.67 -3.60
CA PHE A 32 -10.25 4.23 -2.27
C PHE A 32 -11.18 3.44 -1.34
N ASN A 33 -12.42 3.16 -1.75
CA ASN A 33 -13.39 2.40 -0.96
C ASN A 33 -12.87 1.00 -0.60
N ILE A 34 -12.25 0.29 -1.54
CA ILE A 34 -11.63 -1.02 -1.28
C ILE A 34 -10.50 -0.90 -0.27
N MET A 35 -9.56 0.04 -0.49
CA MET A 35 -8.43 0.25 0.42
C MET A 35 -8.89 0.65 1.82
N PHE A 36 -9.87 1.55 1.88
CA PHE A 36 -10.40 2.07 3.13
C PHE A 36 -11.07 0.96 3.95
N CYS A 37 -11.85 0.09 3.29
CA CYS A 37 -12.39 -1.11 3.90
C CYS A 37 -11.28 -2.03 4.43
N LEU A 38 -10.28 -2.36 3.59
CA LEU A 38 -9.23 -3.31 3.96
C LEU A 38 -8.33 -2.83 5.09
N MET A 39 -8.11 -1.52 5.21
CA MET A 39 -7.17 -0.95 6.18
C MET A 39 -7.79 -0.41 7.45
N TYR A 40 -9.01 0.11 7.37
CA TYR A 40 -9.61 0.81 8.50
C TYR A 40 -10.89 0.11 8.94
N ALA A 41 -11.87 -0.04 8.05
CA ALA A 41 -13.19 -0.53 8.45
C ALA A 41 -13.18 -2.01 8.84
N PHE A 42 -12.55 -2.87 8.04
CA PHE A 42 -12.49 -4.31 8.30
C PHE A 42 -11.56 -4.69 9.45
N PRO A 43 -10.32 -4.16 9.56
CA PRO A 43 -9.49 -4.40 10.75
C PRO A 43 -10.14 -3.90 12.03
N GLY A 44 -10.77 -2.71 12.01
CA GLY A 44 -11.53 -2.19 13.14
C GLY A 44 -12.68 -3.10 13.56
N PHE A 45 -13.45 -3.61 12.58
CA PHE A 45 -14.47 -4.63 12.82
C PHE A 45 -13.89 -5.92 13.42
N ALA A 46 -12.83 -6.47 12.83
CA ALA A 46 -12.25 -7.76 13.22
C ALA A 46 -11.73 -7.74 14.66
N ILE A 47 -11.09 -6.63 15.07
CA ILE A 47 -10.60 -6.45 16.43
C ILE A 47 -11.78 -6.24 17.40
N ALA A 48 -12.74 -5.36 17.06
CA ALA A 48 -13.88 -5.08 17.93
C ALA A 48 -14.82 -6.29 18.12
N ALA A 49 -14.93 -7.16 17.10
CA ALA A 49 -15.71 -8.38 17.14
C ALA A 49 -14.93 -9.57 17.76
N ASN A 50 -13.69 -9.35 18.19
CA ASN A 50 -12.80 -10.35 18.77
C ASN A 50 -12.67 -11.63 17.89
N LEU A 51 -12.58 -11.45 16.57
CA LEU A 51 -12.53 -12.58 15.62
C LEU A 51 -11.27 -13.45 15.77
N SER A 52 -10.20 -12.92 16.35
CA SER A 52 -8.97 -13.65 16.62
C SER A 52 -8.98 -14.42 17.95
N GLY A 53 -10.05 -14.31 18.76
CA GLY A 53 -10.18 -15.00 20.06
C GLY A 53 -9.19 -14.56 21.13
N GLN A 54 -8.21 -13.71 20.78
CA GLN A 54 -7.27 -13.08 21.69
C GLN A 54 -7.74 -11.65 21.93
N GLY A 55 -8.66 -11.50 22.89
CA GLY A 55 -9.03 -10.18 23.38
C GLY A 55 -7.76 -9.48 23.87
N THR A 56 -7.41 -8.36 23.26
CA THR A 56 -6.52 -7.33 23.84
C THR A 56 -5.13 -7.76 24.34
N GLU A 57 -4.66 -8.96 24.00
CA GLU A 57 -3.28 -9.38 24.23
C GLU A 57 -2.59 -9.55 22.89
N HIS A 58 -2.39 -8.43 22.18
CA HIS A 58 -1.32 -8.36 21.20
C HIS A 58 -0.01 -8.54 21.96
N SER A 59 0.49 -9.78 22.01
CA SER A 59 1.84 -10.35 22.22
C SER A 59 2.99 -9.59 22.89
N LEU A 60 2.87 -8.31 23.26
CA LEU A 60 3.94 -7.41 23.69
C LEU A 60 3.43 -6.27 24.61
N GLY A 61 2.25 -6.39 25.25
CA GLY A 61 1.79 -5.47 26.30
C GLY A 61 1.21 -4.12 25.82
N VAL A 62 0.92 -3.96 24.52
CA VAL A 62 0.27 -2.77 23.99
C VAL A 62 -1.23 -3.05 23.79
N THR A 63 -2.06 -2.53 24.68
CA THR A 63 -3.52 -2.54 24.50
C THR A 63 -3.89 -1.55 23.40
N VAL A 64 -4.04 -2.03 22.16
CA VAL A 64 -4.61 -1.22 21.08
C VAL A 64 -6.10 -1.06 21.39
N ASN A 65 -6.47 0.10 21.91
CA ASN A 65 -7.83 0.40 22.35
C ASN A 65 -8.72 0.71 21.12
N THR A 66 -9.02 -0.31 20.32
CA THR A 66 -9.87 -0.19 19.11
C THR A 66 -11.35 0.01 19.42
N SER A 67 -11.73 -0.13 20.69
CA SER A 67 -13.01 0.30 21.25
C SER A 67 -13.11 1.81 21.49
N ASP A 68 -12.05 2.58 21.22
CA ASP A 68 -12.06 4.03 21.38
C ASP A 68 -12.96 4.72 20.34
N ILE A 69 -13.94 5.45 20.86
CA ILE A 69 -14.89 6.21 20.04
C ILE A 69 -14.19 7.32 19.24
N GLN A 70 -13.05 7.83 19.72
CA GLN A 70 -12.26 8.84 19.00
C GLN A 70 -11.66 8.26 17.72
N LEU A 71 -11.11 7.04 17.78
CA LEU A 71 -10.59 6.34 16.61
C LEU A 71 -11.71 6.05 15.60
N LEU A 72 -12.86 5.58 16.08
CA LEU A 72 -14.03 5.34 15.25
C LEU A 72 -14.50 6.63 14.54
N LEU A 73 -14.60 7.74 15.28
CA LEU A 73 -14.96 9.04 14.72
C LEU A 73 -13.92 9.53 13.70
N ALA A 74 -12.63 9.37 13.96
CA ALA A 74 -11.58 9.76 13.03
C ALA A 74 -11.66 8.98 11.71
N ILE A 75 -11.95 7.67 11.78
CA ILE A 75 -12.19 6.83 10.60
C ILE A 75 -13.40 7.34 9.81
N TYR A 76 -14.53 7.58 10.48
CA TYR A 76 -15.74 8.10 9.85
C TYR A 76 -15.50 9.47 9.20
N ILE A 77 -14.94 10.42 9.94
CA ILE A 77 -14.66 11.78 9.44
C ILE A 77 -13.71 11.72 8.24
N GLY A 78 -12.63 10.94 8.34
CA GLY A 78 -11.67 10.77 7.24
C GLY A 78 -12.33 10.22 5.97
N TYR A 79 -13.22 9.24 6.12
CA TYR A 79 -13.98 8.68 5.00
C TYR A 79 -14.88 9.73 4.32
N PHE A 80 -15.72 10.41 5.10
CA PHE A 80 -16.67 11.38 4.55
C PHE A 80 -15.98 12.60 3.94
N LEU A 81 -14.88 13.08 4.54
CA LEU A 81 -14.10 14.17 3.95
C LEU A 81 -13.56 13.81 2.56
N ILE A 82 -13.14 12.57 2.35
CA ILE A 82 -12.63 12.11 1.05
C ILE A 82 -13.77 12.03 0.03
N ILE A 83 -14.95 11.50 0.40
CA ILE A 83 -16.12 11.49 -0.51
C ILE A 83 -16.52 12.91 -0.89
N ILE A 84 -16.69 13.79 0.10
CA ILE A 84 -17.07 15.20 -0.13
C ILE A 84 -16.04 15.90 -1.02
N GLY A 85 -14.75 15.66 -0.77
CA GLY A 85 -13.66 16.20 -1.58
C GLY A 85 -13.68 15.69 -3.02
N PHE A 86 -13.90 14.40 -3.23
CA PHE A 86 -13.96 13.76 -4.54
C PHE A 86 -15.08 14.33 -5.42
N ASP A 87 -16.26 14.53 -4.83
CA ASP A 87 -17.42 15.05 -5.56
C ASP A 87 -17.47 16.59 -5.63
N SER A 88 -16.53 17.28 -4.97
CA SER A 88 -16.50 18.74 -4.93
C SER A 88 -16.35 19.37 -6.32
N ASN A 89 -17.15 20.40 -6.60
CA ASN A 89 -17.06 21.18 -7.84
C ASN A 89 -15.68 21.84 -8.00
N SER A 90 -15.05 22.22 -6.89
CA SER A 90 -13.70 22.75 -6.86
C SER A 90 -12.69 21.76 -7.42
N ALA A 91 -12.70 20.49 -6.96
CA ALA A 91 -11.79 19.47 -7.46
C ALA A 91 -11.96 19.27 -8.98
N LYS A 92 -13.21 19.22 -9.47
CA LYS A 92 -13.51 19.12 -10.92
C LYS A 92 -12.98 20.32 -11.70
N LYS A 93 -13.11 21.54 -11.16
CA LYS A 93 -12.61 22.77 -11.78
C LYS A 93 -11.09 22.78 -11.88
N TYR A 94 -10.39 22.47 -10.79
CA TYR A 94 -8.92 22.47 -10.77
C TYR A 94 -8.33 21.30 -11.55
N GLY A 95 -8.99 20.14 -11.56
CA GLY A 95 -8.57 18.98 -12.36
C GLY A 95 -8.48 19.31 -13.85
N LYS A 96 -9.39 20.13 -14.39
CA LYS A 96 -9.35 20.59 -15.79
C LYS A 96 -8.17 21.50 -16.13
N LEU A 97 -7.53 22.09 -15.13
CA LEU A 97 -6.35 22.95 -15.31
C LEU A 97 -5.05 22.13 -15.35
N LEU A 98 -5.07 20.86 -14.93
CA LEU A 98 -3.91 19.99 -14.98
C LEU A 98 -3.63 19.57 -16.43
N ASN A 99 -2.54 20.11 -16.99
CA ASN A 99 -2.04 19.70 -18.29
C ASN A 99 -0.88 18.71 -18.12
N ILE A 100 -1.08 17.46 -18.50
CA ILE A 100 -0.04 16.44 -18.48
C ILE A 100 0.83 16.63 -19.74
N GLN A 101 1.99 17.24 -19.56
CA GLN A 101 2.95 17.44 -20.63
C GLN A 101 3.82 16.19 -20.84
N TRP A 102 4.07 15.87 -22.11
CA TRP A 102 5.00 14.80 -22.47
C TRP A 102 6.43 15.22 -22.15
N ARG A 103 7.11 14.40 -21.34
CA ARG A 103 8.55 14.52 -21.07
C ARG A 103 9.31 13.48 -21.89
N ASN A 104 10.59 13.75 -22.14
CA ASN A 104 11.48 12.82 -22.84
C ASN A 104 11.60 11.50 -22.07
N ASP A 105 11.32 10.39 -22.74
CA ASP A 105 11.40 9.02 -22.20
C ASP A 105 12.76 8.72 -21.55
N ASN A 106 13.87 9.26 -22.10
CA ASN A 106 15.21 9.08 -21.52
C ASN A 106 15.35 9.73 -20.14
N ILE A 107 14.74 10.91 -19.94
CA ILE A 107 14.79 11.61 -18.66
C ILE A 107 13.98 10.83 -17.62
N ILE A 108 12.79 10.37 -17.99
CA ILE A 108 11.93 9.54 -17.13
C ILE A 108 12.64 8.23 -16.76
N PHE A 109 13.35 7.62 -17.71
CA PHE A 109 14.15 6.43 -17.47
C PHE A 109 15.32 6.69 -16.50
N CYS A 110 16.06 7.80 -16.67
CA CYS A 110 17.10 8.20 -15.72
C CYS A 110 16.55 8.44 -14.32
N ILE A 111 15.38 9.07 -14.20
CA ILE A 111 14.68 9.24 -12.91
C ILE A 111 14.37 7.89 -12.29
N ALA A 112 13.83 6.94 -13.06
CA ALA A 112 13.52 5.61 -12.55
C ALA A 112 14.78 4.89 -12.01
N LEU A 113 15.90 4.94 -12.74
CA LEU A 113 17.17 4.37 -12.28
C LEU A 113 17.65 5.05 -10.99
N PHE A 114 17.60 6.38 -10.92
CA PHE A 114 17.98 7.13 -9.73
C PHE A 114 17.14 6.73 -8.50
N LEU A 115 15.83 6.55 -8.67
CA LEU A 115 14.94 6.08 -7.61
C LEU A 115 15.30 4.66 -7.14
N VAL A 116 15.65 3.74 -8.05
CA VAL A 116 16.11 2.38 -7.68
C VAL A 116 17.38 2.46 -6.85
N ILE A 117 18.36 3.27 -7.28
CA ILE A 117 19.64 3.42 -6.59
C ILE A 117 19.44 4.00 -5.19
N ILE A 118 18.68 5.10 -5.05
CA ILE A 118 18.40 5.69 -3.73
C ILE A 118 17.69 4.70 -2.83
N SER A 119 16.68 4.00 -3.33
CA SER A 119 15.95 3.00 -2.55
C SER A 119 16.87 1.88 -2.09
N GLY A 120 17.76 1.38 -2.96
CA GLY A 120 18.74 0.35 -2.63
C GLY A 120 19.74 0.80 -1.56
N ILE A 121 20.34 1.99 -1.71
CA ILE A 121 21.25 2.57 -0.72
C ILE A 121 20.52 2.76 0.61
N SER A 122 19.29 3.29 0.57
CA SER A 122 18.48 3.53 1.76
C SER A 122 18.15 2.23 2.49
N THR A 123 17.78 1.18 1.75
CA THR A 123 17.50 -0.16 2.29
C THR A 123 18.73 -0.77 2.93
N HIS A 124 19.90 -0.62 2.30
CA HIS A 124 21.17 -1.11 2.84
C HIS A 124 21.57 -0.38 4.13
N LEU A 125 21.53 0.97 4.13
CA LEU A 125 21.85 1.79 5.29
C LEU A 125 20.89 1.59 6.45
N TYR A 126 19.60 1.37 6.15
CA TYR A 126 18.62 1.03 7.17
C TYR A 126 18.89 -0.38 7.73
N GLY A 127 19.14 -1.36 6.86
CA GLY A 127 19.45 -2.73 7.28
C GLY A 127 20.72 -2.82 8.12
N SER A 128 21.77 -2.05 7.81
CA SER A 128 23.03 -2.10 8.55
C SER A 128 22.90 -1.66 10.02
N GLN A 129 21.90 -0.83 10.35
CA GLN A 129 21.60 -0.45 11.75
C GLN A 129 21.18 -1.64 12.60
N PHE A 130 20.62 -2.68 11.98
CA PHE A 130 20.13 -3.89 12.65
C PHE A 130 21.06 -5.10 12.40
N GLY A 131 22.30 -4.87 11.95
CA GLY A 131 23.25 -5.94 11.63
C GLY A 131 23.00 -6.62 10.27
N GLY A 132 22.18 -6.02 9.41
CA GLY A 132 21.88 -6.49 8.06
C GLY A 132 20.40 -6.42 7.71
N VAL A 133 20.10 -6.43 6.40
CA VAL A 133 18.72 -6.38 5.90
C VAL A 133 17.88 -7.57 6.37
N LEU A 134 18.48 -8.77 6.44
CA LEU A 134 17.78 -9.98 6.90
C LEU A 134 17.39 -9.87 8.38
N ASN A 135 18.27 -9.35 9.22
CA ASN A 135 17.98 -9.12 10.65
C ASN A 135 16.92 -8.02 10.83
N ALA A 136 16.99 -6.96 10.03
CA ALA A 136 15.95 -5.92 10.02
C ALA A 136 14.57 -6.49 9.61
N MET A 137 14.54 -7.45 8.67
CA MET A 137 13.32 -8.13 8.27
C MET A 137 12.77 -9.07 9.35
N SER A 138 13.63 -9.84 10.04
CA SER A 138 13.16 -10.74 11.11
C SER A 138 12.63 -9.98 12.33
N GLN A 139 13.21 -8.81 12.62
CA GLN A 139 12.78 -7.96 13.75
C GLN A 139 11.76 -6.89 13.35
N ALA A 140 11.29 -6.87 12.10
CA ALA A 140 10.47 -5.78 11.56
C ALA A 140 9.22 -5.46 12.41
N THR A 141 8.56 -6.48 12.96
CA THR A 141 7.39 -6.32 13.85
C THR A 141 7.79 -5.69 15.20
N GLN A 142 8.93 -6.09 15.76
CA GLN A 142 9.47 -5.53 17.02
C GLN A 142 9.89 -4.07 16.84
N ILE A 143 10.53 -3.75 15.71
CA ILE A 143 10.92 -2.39 15.33
C ILE A 143 9.66 -1.52 15.15
N ARG A 144 8.62 -2.03 14.48
CA ARG A 144 7.35 -1.33 14.30
C ARG A 144 6.64 -1.03 15.63
N ASN A 145 6.74 -1.96 16.57
CA ASN A 145 6.12 -1.82 17.89
C ASN A 145 6.99 -1.02 18.88
N ASN A 146 8.10 -0.42 18.42
CA ASN A 146 9.07 0.31 19.24
C ASN A 146 9.65 -0.52 20.42
N THR A 147 9.57 -1.85 20.35
CA THR A 147 10.13 -2.75 21.38
C THR A 147 11.60 -3.06 21.13
N ALA A 148 12.07 -2.88 19.89
CA ALA A 148 13.49 -2.80 19.56
C ALA A 148 13.92 -1.32 19.56
N GLU A 149 15.05 -1.00 20.18
CA GLU A 149 15.59 0.37 20.18
C GLU A 149 15.72 0.87 18.73
N GLN A 150 15.06 1.98 18.40
CA GLN A 150 15.31 2.66 17.13
C GLN A 150 16.70 3.30 17.21
N VAL A 151 17.70 2.60 16.68
CA VAL A 151 19.08 3.08 16.68
C VAL A 151 19.25 4.21 15.66
N GLY A 152 19.11 5.46 16.13
CA GLY A 152 19.88 6.59 15.62
C GLY A 152 19.24 7.55 14.60
N ALA A 153 20.01 8.60 14.28
CA ALA A 153 19.67 9.75 13.44
C ALA A 153 19.27 9.42 11.97
N LEU A 154 19.33 8.15 11.59
CA LEU A 154 19.10 7.66 10.23
C LEU A 154 17.71 7.01 10.07
N ALA A 155 16.84 7.06 11.08
CA ALA A 155 15.45 6.58 10.97
C ALA A 155 14.68 7.23 9.81
N PHE A 156 15.03 8.46 9.44
CA PHE A 156 14.47 9.16 8.28
C PHE A 156 14.73 8.42 6.95
N ILE A 157 15.86 7.71 6.81
CA ILE A 157 16.22 6.99 5.58
C ILE A 157 15.19 5.93 5.20
N ARG A 158 14.46 5.40 6.17
CA ARG A 158 13.39 4.42 5.94
C ARG A 158 12.34 4.91 4.93
N HIS A 159 12.06 6.21 4.87
CA HIS A 159 11.07 6.76 3.94
C HIS A 159 11.50 6.62 2.48
N PHE A 160 12.80 6.65 2.19
CA PHE A 160 13.33 6.54 0.84
C PHE A 160 13.37 5.10 0.31
N MET A 161 13.23 4.10 1.20
CA MET A 161 13.13 2.70 0.80
C MET A 161 11.94 2.48 -0.16
N PHE A 162 10.82 3.17 0.08
CA PHE A 162 9.60 3.07 -0.74
C PHE A 162 9.70 3.69 -2.13
N LEU A 163 10.78 4.40 -2.47
CA LEU A 163 10.97 4.95 -3.82
C LEU A 163 11.07 3.85 -4.90
N SER A 164 11.45 2.63 -4.52
CA SER A 164 11.42 1.46 -5.39
C SER A 164 10.01 1.16 -5.93
N TYR A 165 8.95 1.57 -5.22
CA TYR A 165 7.57 1.32 -5.63
C TYR A 165 7.22 2.17 -6.85
N LEU A 166 7.62 3.44 -6.82
CA LEU A 166 7.45 4.34 -7.95
C LEU A 166 8.35 3.92 -9.11
N ALA A 167 9.60 3.54 -8.82
CA ALA A 167 10.57 3.14 -9.84
C ALA A 167 10.09 1.92 -10.64
N SER A 168 9.63 0.87 -9.94
CA SER A 168 9.10 -0.34 -10.55
C SER A 168 7.87 -0.05 -11.43
N TYR A 169 6.97 0.82 -10.99
CA TYR A 169 5.81 1.23 -11.79
C TYR A 169 6.22 1.94 -13.08
N ILE A 170 7.17 2.88 -13.00
CA ILE A 170 7.71 3.58 -14.19
C ILE A 170 8.40 2.58 -15.14
N LEU A 171 9.24 1.69 -14.61
CA LEU A 171 9.97 0.69 -15.42
C LEU A 171 9.02 -0.32 -16.08
N ALA A 172 7.96 -0.72 -15.40
CA ALA A 172 6.91 -1.56 -15.98
C ALA A 172 6.24 -0.86 -17.16
N SER A 173 5.95 0.44 -17.04
CA SER A 173 5.36 1.21 -18.14
C SER A 173 6.24 1.18 -19.40
N PHE A 174 7.58 1.25 -19.25
CA PHE A 174 8.52 1.11 -20.36
C PHE A 174 8.54 -0.30 -20.97
N LEU A 175 8.42 -1.34 -20.15
CA LEU A 175 8.34 -2.73 -20.63
C LEU A 175 7.06 -2.95 -21.46
N TYR A 176 5.93 -2.40 -21.03
CA TYR A 176 4.65 -2.53 -21.73
C TYR A 176 4.53 -1.63 -22.96
N SER A 177 5.08 -0.41 -22.93
CA SER A 177 4.91 0.59 -23.99
C SER A 177 5.73 0.30 -25.26
N ARG A 178 6.62 -0.70 -25.24
CA ARG A 178 7.52 -1.10 -26.37
C ARG A 178 8.44 0.01 -26.91
N LYS A 179 8.51 1.19 -26.27
CA LYS A 179 9.21 2.39 -26.77
C LYS A 179 10.73 2.26 -26.80
N LEU A 180 11.34 1.53 -25.86
CA LEU A 180 12.80 1.47 -25.70
C LEU A 180 13.35 0.05 -25.98
N LYS A 181 13.26 -0.41 -27.23
CA LYS A 181 13.80 -1.73 -27.62
C LYS A 181 15.32 -1.86 -27.41
N LYS A 182 16.07 -0.77 -27.61
CA LYS A 182 17.55 -0.74 -27.54
C LYS A 182 18.09 -1.09 -26.15
N TYR A 183 17.36 -0.75 -25.08
CA TYR A 183 17.78 -0.97 -23.69
C TYR A 183 16.90 -1.99 -22.97
N LYS A 184 16.20 -2.87 -23.71
CA LYS A 184 15.20 -3.77 -23.13
C LYS A 184 15.75 -4.65 -22.02
N LEU A 185 16.98 -5.17 -22.18
CA LEU A 185 17.62 -6.00 -21.15
C LEU A 185 17.87 -5.18 -19.86
N LEU A 186 18.45 -3.99 -20.01
CA LEU A 186 18.74 -3.08 -18.90
C LEU A 186 17.46 -2.61 -18.18
N ILE A 187 16.39 -2.32 -18.94
CA ILE A 187 15.08 -1.99 -18.36
C ILE A 187 14.53 -3.20 -17.58
N CYS A 188 14.65 -4.41 -18.14
CA CYS A 188 14.19 -5.63 -17.49
C CYS A 188 14.97 -5.91 -16.20
N THR A 189 16.29 -5.77 -16.21
CA THR A 189 17.11 -5.96 -15.00
C THR A 189 16.81 -4.91 -13.94
N ALA A 190 16.74 -3.63 -14.33
CA ALA A 190 16.35 -2.55 -13.42
C ALA A 190 14.95 -2.79 -12.83
N PHE A 191 14.00 -3.29 -13.63
CA PHE A 191 12.66 -3.62 -13.17
C PHE A 191 12.68 -4.75 -12.14
N VAL A 192 13.38 -5.85 -12.40
CA VAL A 192 13.50 -6.96 -11.43
C VAL A 192 14.14 -6.48 -10.13
N ILE A 193 15.24 -5.72 -10.21
CA ILE A 193 15.91 -5.13 -9.03
C ILE A 193 14.93 -4.24 -8.26
N SER A 194 14.14 -3.42 -8.94
CA SER A 194 13.16 -2.54 -8.29
C SER A 194 12.04 -3.31 -7.59
N ILE A 195 11.59 -4.44 -8.15
CA ILE A 195 10.61 -5.32 -7.48
C ILE A 195 11.23 -5.92 -6.22
N ILE A 196 12.44 -6.47 -6.31
CA ILE A 196 13.14 -7.07 -5.17
C ILE A 196 13.29 -6.03 -4.05
N ASN A 197 13.77 -4.82 -4.37
CA ASN A 197 13.89 -3.73 -3.40
C ASN A 197 12.52 -3.33 -2.81
N SER A 198 11.45 -3.34 -3.62
CA SER A 198 10.10 -3.02 -3.13
C SER A 198 9.60 -4.05 -2.14
N VAL A 199 9.80 -5.34 -2.42
CA VAL A 199 9.43 -6.44 -1.52
C VAL A 199 10.22 -6.34 -0.22
N ILE A 200 11.55 -6.19 -0.30
CA ILE A 200 12.42 -6.02 0.87
C ILE A 200 11.96 -4.81 1.70
N SER A 201 11.70 -3.67 1.06
CA SER A 201 11.23 -2.46 1.76
C SER A 201 9.89 -2.69 2.47
N ALA A 202 8.96 -3.41 1.84
CA ALA A 202 7.67 -3.74 2.44
C ALA A 202 7.83 -4.64 3.67
N THR A 203 8.68 -5.67 3.57
CA THR A 203 8.89 -6.64 4.65
C THR A 203 9.69 -6.05 5.81
N THR A 204 10.71 -5.25 5.53
CA THR A 204 11.57 -4.62 6.54
C THR A 204 10.82 -3.60 7.40
N THR A 205 9.72 -3.03 6.89
CA THR A 205 8.88 -2.10 7.67
C THR A 205 7.79 -2.80 8.47
N GLY A 206 7.70 -4.13 8.40
CA GLY A 206 6.70 -4.93 9.13
C GLY A 206 5.26 -4.62 8.68
N GLY A 207 5.09 -3.95 7.53
CA GLY A 207 3.81 -3.47 7.05
C GLY A 207 3.32 -4.33 5.89
N ARG A 208 2.54 -5.38 6.21
CA ARG A 208 1.82 -6.20 5.21
C ARG A 208 0.96 -5.35 4.26
N ALA A 209 0.39 -4.28 4.80
CA ALA A 209 -0.36 -3.29 4.04
C ALA A 209 0.45 -2.68 2.89
N HIS A 210 1.75 -2.40 3.08
CA HIS A 210 2.60 -1.84 2.03
C HIS A 210 2.78 -2.79 0.85
N LEU A 211 2.88 -4.09 1.11
CA LEU A 211 3.01 -5.12 0.09
C LEU A 211 1.69 -5.28 -0.70
N ILE A 212 0.54 -5.28 0.00
CA ILE A 212 -0.79 -5.29 -0.62
C ILE A 212 -0.98 -4.05 -1.50
N PHE A 213 -0.65 -2.87 -0.98
CA PHE A 213 -0.72 -1.61 -1.72
C PHE A 213 0.13 -1.61 -2.97
N TYR A 214 1.36 -2.11 -2.86
CA TYR A 214 2.29 -2.17 -3.97
C TYR A 214 1.69 -2.95 -5.14
N PHE A 215 1.17 -4.16 -4.90
CA PHE A 215 0.54 -4.96 -5.96
C PHE A 215 -0.79 -4.37 -6.46
N LEU A 216 -1.59 -3.79 -5.56
CA LEU A 216 -2.85 -3.14 -5.94
C LEU A 216 -2.63 -1.94 -6.86
N MET A 217 -1.56 -1.16 -6.68
CA MET A 217 -1.19 -0.07 -7.58
C MET A 217 -0.83 -0.56 -8.98
N PHE A 218 -0.10 -1.68 -9.08
CA PHE A 218 0.16 -2.33 -10.37
C PHE A 218 -1.11 -2.81 -11.06
N MET A 219 -2.03 -3.40 -10.30
CA MET A 219 -3.33 -3.83 -10.80
C MET A 219 -4.15 -2.64 -11.31
N LEU A 220 -4.20 -1.56 -10.54
CA LEU A 220 -4.91 -0.34 -10.91
C LEU A 220 -4.35 0.23 -12.22
N GLY A 221 -3.02 0.34 -12.34
CA GLY A 221 -2.37 0.79 -13.57
C GLY A 221 -2.72 -0.08 -14.77
N TYR A 222 -2.70 -1.41 -14.59
CA TYR A 222 -3.11 -2.34 -15.64
C TYR A 222 -4.58 -2.16 -16.04
N ILE A 223 -5.50 -2.02 -15.07
CA ILE A 223 -6.93 -1.84 -15.32
C ILE A 223 -7.19 -0.53 -16.06
N ILE A 224 -6.53 0.57 -15.67
CA ILE A 224 -6.67 1.87 -16.33
C ILE A 224 -6.23 1.79 -17.80
N ILE A 225 -5.11 1.12 -18.08
CA ILE A 225 -4.57 1.00 -19.45
C ILE A 225 -5.41 0.02 -20.29
N SER A 226 -5.71 -1.16 -19.75
CA SER A 226 -6.33 -2.25 -20.51
C SER A 226 -7.86 -2.17 -20.54
N LYS A 227 -8.48 -1.38 -19.63
CA LYS A 227 -9.92 -1.34 -19.34
C LYS A 227 -10.53 -2.70 -18.98
N LYS A 228 -9.70 -3.71 -18.67
CA LYS A 228 -10.11 -5.08 -18.35
C LYS A 228 -9.67 -5.42 -16.94
N ILE A 229 -10.50 -6.22 -16.26
CA ILE A 229 -10.14 -6.79 -14.96
C ILE A 229 -9.41 -8.10 -15.23
N PRO A 230 -8.13 -8.22 -14.85
CA PRO A 230 -7.50 -9.52 -14.81
C PRO A 230 -8.04 -10.30 -13.61
N MET A 231 -9.20 -10.95 -13.75
CA MET A 231 -9.86 -11.67 -12.63
C MET A 231 -8.93 -12.68 -11.97
N LEU A 232 -8.10 -13.39 -12.75
CA LEU A 232 -7.07 -14.27 -12.23
C LEU A 232 -6.09 -13.53 -11.31
N PHE A 233 -5.58 -12.38 -11.74
CA PHE A 233 -4.64 -11.57 -10.93
C PHE A 233 -5.30 -11.02 -9.66
N LEU A 234 -6.56 -10.60 -9.74
CA LEU A 234 -7.34 -10.14 -8.58
C LEU A 234 -7.53 -11.26 -7.55
N ILE A 235 -7.82 -12.48 -8.00
CA ILE A 235 -7.90 -13.69 -7.16
C ILE A 235 -6.53 -14.02 -6.55
N TYR A 236 -5.46 -14.03 -7.36
CA TYR A 236 -4.09 -14.29 -6.90
C TYR A 236 -3.54 -13.19 -5.98
N LEU A 237 -4.14 -12.02 -5.94
CA LEU A 237 -3.75 -10.94 -5.03
C LEU A 237 -4.62 -10.98 -3.77
N LEU A 238 -5.94 -11.03 -3.90
CA LEU A 238 -6.87 -11.02 -2.77
C LEU A 238 -6.74 -12.27 -1.90
N ILE A 239 -6.62 -13.47 -2.48
CA ILE A 239 -6.54 -14.70 -1.68
C ILE A 239 -5.30 -14.70 -0.79
N PRO A 240 -4.07 -14.48 -1.31
CA PRO A 240 -2.90 -14.37 -0.46
C PRO A 240 -3.00 -13.18 0.48
N SER A 241 -3.53 -12.02 0.07
CA SER A 241 -3.68 -10.85 0.95
C SER A 241 -4.58 -11.15 2.15
N VAL A 242 -5.73 -11.78 1.90
CA VAL A 242 -6.68 -12.19 2.95
C VAL A 242 -6.04 -13.27 3.83
N LEU A 243 -5.40 -14.28 3.25
CA LEU A 243 -4.67 -15.31 4.01
C LEU A 243 -3.52 -14.70 4.83
N PHE A 244 -2.76 -13.74 4.31
CA PHE A 244 -1.66 -13.06 5.00
C PHE A 244 -2.15 -12.13 6.12
N VAL A 245 -3.34 -11.55 5.96
CA VAL A 245 -4.00 -10.76 6.99
C VAL A 245 -4.56 -11.67 8.08
N CYS A 246 -5.18 -12.80 7.72
CA CYS A 246 -5.80 -13.73 8.67
C CYS A 246 -4.79 -14.63 9.42
N MET A 247 -3.66 -15.00 8.82
CA MET A 247 -2.66 -15.91 9.43
C MET A 247 -1.58 -15.18 10.24
N GLU A 248 -1.99 -14.15 11.00
CA GLU A 248 -1.08 -13.22 11.67
C GLU A 248 -0.03 -13.88 12.59
N ASN A 249 -0.32 -15.08 13.10
CA ASN A 249 0.50 -15.78 14.09
C ASN A 249 1.44 -16.87 13.55
N TYR A 250 1.30 -17.32 12.30
CA TYR A 250 2.00 -18.54 11.86
C TYR A 250 3.27 -18.33 11.03
N PHE A 251 3.46 -17.14 10.45
CA PHE A 251 4.55 -16.94 9.47
C PHE A 251 5.90 -16.48 10.06
N PHE A 252 5.93 -16.11 11.36
CA PHE A 252 7.13 -15.57 12.03
C PHE A 252 7.44 -16.27 13.37
N LEU A 253 6.94 -17.50 13.57
CA LEU A 253 7.27 -18.35 14.71
C LEU A 253 8.57 -19.17 14.49
N VAL A 254 9.51 -18.65 13.70
CA VAL A 254 10.89 -19.15 13.58
C VAL A 254 11.85 -17.99 13.76
#